data_AF-A0A812NV18-F1
#
_entry.id   AF-A0A812NV18-F1
#
_cell.length_a   1.000
_cell.length_b   1.000
_cell.length_c   1.000
_cell.angle_alpha   90.00
_cell.angle_beta   90.00
_cell.angle_gamma   90.00
#
_symmetry.space_group_name_H-M   'P 1'
#
loop_
_entity.id
_entity.type
_entity.pdbx_description
1 polymer ?
#
loop_
_entity_poly.entity_id
_entity_poly.type
_entity_poly.pdbx_seq_one_letter_code
_entity_poly.pdbx_strand_id
1 'polypeptide(L)'
;MDWSLAPHSLEFDGDGTLLSMYVVTYSKALPYSIFFVIAWGAYDVLLRLAGFGDQIRAVRRGTWALKLMNLTHHGLITPLALLSMWQDPVIRQLYACFGCNEAAALMNRAAAAPLAARALTPVTIGYFTADLLLLSQWQLTQSSKVERYLMLVHHIASMAVWPAAVYFDWVARYVLIMLSYESTSLLLTLLWIISAAGYKQRLLCREGLA
;
A
#
# COMPACT_ATOMS: atom_id res chain seq x y z
N MET A 1 11.73 -26.92 8.16
CA MET A 1 11.91 -25.75 9.04
C MET A 1 10.81 -25.84 10.07
N ASP A 2 11.16 -26.04 11.34
CA ASP A 2 10.20 -26.19 12.42
C ASP A 2 9.72 -24.79 12.83
N TRP A 3 8.45 -24.50 12.56
CA TRP A 3 7.84 -23.17 12.78
C TRP A 3 7.36 -22.98 14.22
N SER A 4 7.47 -24.01 15.09
CA SER A 4 7.03 -23.99 16.49
C SER A 4 7.85 -23.08 17.41
N LEU A 5 8.97 -22.53 16.92
CA LEU A 5 9.87 -21.66 17.69
C LEU A 5 9.64 -20.16 17.44
N ALA A 6 8.73 -19.78 16.54
CA ALA A 6 8.37 -18.37 16.38
C ALA A 6 7.48 -17.93 17.54
N PRO A 7 7.81 -16.84 18.28
CA PRO A 7 6.99 -16.39 19.39
C PRO A 7 5.58 -16.04 18.90
N HIS A 8 4.61 -16.89 19.24
CA HIS A 8 3.21 -16.69 18.89
C HIS A 8 2.69 -15.42 19.56
N SER A 9 2.22 -14.46 18.77
CA SER A 9 1.46 -13.36 19.30
C SER A 9 0.03 -13.81 19.60
N LEU A 10 -0.44 -13.51 20.81
CA LEU A 10 -1.77 -13.82 21.36
C LEU A 10 -2.99 -13.36 20.53
N GLU A 11 -2.80 -12.67 19.40
CA GLU A 11 -3.88 -12.16 18.52
C GLU A 11 -4.18 -13.03 17.29
N PHE A 12 -3.44 -14.13 17.12
CA PHE A 12 -3.54 -15.01 15.97
C PHE A 12 -3.55 -16.48 16.41
N ASP A 13 -4.69 -16.91 16.98
CA ASP A 13 -4.96 -18.31 17.32
C ASP A 13 -5.01 -19.15 16.04
N GLY A 14 -4.06 -20.08 15.90
CA GLY A 14 -4.03 -21.05 14.81
C GLY A 14 -2.80 -21.96 14.90
N ASP A 15 -2.85 -23.09 14.22
CA ASP A 15 -1.87 -24.20 14.31
C ASP A 15 -0.43 -23.86 13.86
N GLY A 16 -0.11 -22.59 13.61
CA GLY A 16 1.21 -22.15 13.16
C GLY A 16 1.62 -22.68 11.78
N THR A 17 0.65 -23.04 10.94
CA THR A 17 0.89 -23.60 9.61
C THR A 17 0.93 -22.52 8.53
N LEU A 18 1.54 -22.84 7.38
CA LEU A 18 1.48 -21.97 6.20
C LEU A 18 0.02 -21.67 5.83
N LEU A 19 -0.86 -22.67 5.85
CA LEU A 19 -2.27 -22.48 5.52
C LEU A 19 -2.98 -21.52 6.49
N SER A 20 -2.77 -21.70 7.81
CA SER A 20 -3.39 -20.81 8.81
C SER A 20 -2.91 -19.37 8.66
N MET A 21 -1.64 -19.15 8.29
CA MET A 21 -1.09 -17.81 7.98
C MET A 21 -1.93 -17.07 6.92
N TYR A 22 -2.19 -17.75 5.80
CA TYR A 22 -2.96 -17.20 4.69
C TYR A 22 -4.42 -17.01 5.09
N VAL A 23 -5.06 -18.03 5.68
CA VAL A 23 -6.48 -17.94 6.10
C VAL A 23 -6.71 -16.75 7.05
N VAL A 24 -5.85 -16.59 8.04
CA VAL A 24 -5.93 -15.51 9.03
C VAL A 24 -5.71 -14.15 8.38
N THR A 25 -4.68 -14.01 7.55
CA THR A 25 -4.37 -12.72 6.92
C THR A 25 -5.48 -12.30 5.97
N TYR A 26 -5.94 -13.22 5.12
CA TYR A 26 -6.94 -12.91 4.09
C TYR A 26 -8.36 -12.77 4.66
N SER A 27 -8.71 -13.47 5.74
CA SER A 27 -9.98 -13.23 6.44
C SER A 27 -10.04 -11.82 7.04
N LYS A 28 -8.92 -11.33 7.60
CA LYS A 28 -8.80 -9.94 8.06
C LYS A 28 -8.69 -8.94 6.90
N ALA A 29 -8.15 -9.32 5.74
CA ALA A 29 -8.03 -8.44 4.57
C ALA A 29 -9.34 -8.22 3.82
N LEU A 30 -10.23 -9.23 3.79
CA LEU A 30 -11.51 -9.18 3.08
C LEU A 30 -12.37 -7.92 3.36
N PRO A 31 -12.63 -7.52 4.62
CA PRO A 31 -13.40 -6.30 4.90
C PRO A 31 -12.72 -5.05 4.34
N TYR A 32 -11.39 -5.01 4.30
CA TYR A 32 -10.66 -3.90 3.70
C TYR A 32 -10.76 -3.90 2.17
N SER A 33 -10.73 -5.06 1.51
CA SER A 33 -11.00 -5.17 0.07
C SER A 33 -12.37 -4.58 -0.28
N ILE A 34 -13.40 -4.95 0.49
CA ILE A 34 -14.76 -4.43 0.32
C ILE A 34 -14.78 -2.92 0.55
N PHE A 35 -14.16 -2.45 1.63
CA PHE A 35 -14.06 -1.04 1.96
C PHE A 35 -13.43 -0.22 0.81
N PHE A 36 -12.31 -0.68 0.25
CA PHE A 36 -11.63 0.05 -0.83
C PHE A 36 -12.45 0.05 -2.13
N VAL A 37 -13.12 -1.05 -2.48
CA VAL A 37 -14.05 -1.07 -3.63
C VAL A 37 -15.21 -0.09 -3.42
N ILE A 38 -15.78 -0.02 -2.21
CA ILE A 38 -16.82 0.95 -1.87
C ILE A 38 -16.28 2.38 -1.94
N ALA A 39 -15.08 2.63 -1.40
CA ALA A 39 -14.44 3.95 -1.43
C ALA A 39 -14.20 4.43 -2.86
N TRP A 40 -13.70 3.55 -3.75
CA TRP A 40 -13.60 3.83 -5.18
C TRP A 40 -14.96 4.21 -5.78
N GLY A 41 -16.01 3.42 -5.51
CA GLY A 41 -17.36 3.70 -6.00
C GLY A 41 -17.90 5.05 -5.49
N ALA A 42 -17.65 5.38 -4.22
CA ALA A 42 -18.01 6.67 -3.64
C ALA A 42 -17.30 7.83 -4.37
N TYR A 43 -16.00 7.71 -4.66
CA TYR A 43 -15.28 8.72 -5.44
C TYR A 43 -15.82 8.84 -6.87
N ASP A 44 -16.13 7.74 -7.57
CA ASP A 44 -16.71 7.80 -8.92
C ASP A 44 -18.07 8.51 -8.92
N VAL A 45 -18.92 8.20 -7.94
CA VAL A 45 -20.22 8.87 -7.75
C VAL A 45 -20.03 10.36 -7.44
N LEU A 46 -19.11 10.73 -6.54
CA LEU A 46 -18.83 12.13 -6.23
C LEU A 46 -18.35 12.91 -7.46
N LEU A 47 -17.46 12.32 -8.26
CA LEU A 47 -17.00 12.92 -9.51
C LEU A 47 -18.16 13.09 -10.51
N ARG A 48 -19.05 12.09 -10.61
CA ARG A 48 -20.25 12.19 -11.45
C ARG A 48 -21.19 13.29 -10.98
N LEU A 49 -21.45 13.39 -9.67
CA LEU A 49 -22.29 14.43 -9.06
C LEU A 49 -21.68 15.84 -9.23
N ALA A 50 -20.36 15.93 -9.30
CA ALA A 50 -19.63 17.17 -9.63
C ALA A 50 -19.73 17.57 -11.12
N GLY A 51 -20.50 16.84 -11.93
CA GLY A 51 -20.73 17.15 -13.34
C GLY A 51 -19.71 16.55 -14.31
N PHE A 52 -18.81 15.69 -13.83
CA PHE A 52 -17.86 15.01 -14.72
C PHE A 52 -18.53 13.83 -15.44
N GLY A 53 -18.41 13.83 -16.77
CA GLY A 53 -18.81 12.70 -17.61
C GLY A 53 -17.91 11.47 -17.42
N ASP A 54 -17.95 10.52 -18.36
CA ASP A 54 -17.15 9.28 -18.23
C ASP A 54 -15.65 9.49 -18.41
N GLN A 55 -15.25 10.67 -18.89
CA GLN A 55 -13.87 11.10 -18.98
C GLN A 55 -13.69 12.49 -18.36
N ILE A 56 -12.56 12.67 -17.69
CA ILE A 56 -12.06 13.94 -17.17
C ILE A 56 -10.71 14.16 -17.85
N ARG A 57 -10.67 15.14 -18.77
CA ARG A 57 -9.46 15.51 -19.54
C ARG A 57 -8.80 14.30 -20.22
N ALA A 58 -9.59 13.56 -21.01
CA ALA A 58 -9.18 12.35 -21.74
C ALA A 58 -8.76 11.14 -20.89
N VAL A 59 -8.96 11.20 -19.57
CA VAL A 59 -8.76 10.08 -18.64
C VAL A 59 -10.11 9.60 -18.10
N ARG A 60 -10.33 8.29 -18.06
CA ARG A 60 -11.55 7.67 -17.53
C ARG A 60 -11.80 8.14 -16.09
N ARG A 61 -13.04 8.53 -15.78
CA ARG A 61 -13.46 8.93 -14.43
C ARG A 61 -13.13 7.86 -13.37
N GLY A 62 -13.29 6.59 -13.72
CA GLY A 62 -12.88 5.46 -12.88
C GLY A 62 -11.39 5.44 -12.52
N THR A 63 -10.49 5.92 -13.39
CA THR A 63 -9.06 6.08 -13.06
C THR A 63 -8.84 7.23 -12.08
N TRP A 64 -9.59 8.32 -12.19
CA TRP A 64 -9.56 9.40 -11.21
C TRP A 64 -10.04 8.93 -9.84
N ALA A 65 -11.12 8.15 -9.78
CA ALA A 65 -11.60 7.54 -8.55
C ALA A 65 -10.55 6.61 -7.91
N LEU A 66 -9.84 5.82 -8.72
CA LEU A 66 -8.71 5.00 -8.26
C LEU A 66 -7.59 5.87 -7.68
N LYS A 67 -7.20 6.96 -8.35
CA LYS A 67 -6.15 7.86 -7.84
C LYS A 67 -6.53 8.53 -6.53
N LEU A 68 -7.80 8.88 -6.33
CA LEU A 68 -8.29 9.42 -5.06
C LEU A 68 -8.30 8.34 -3.96
N MET A 69 -8.72 7.12 -4.28
CA MET A 69 -8.63 5.98 -3.35
C MET A 69 -7.18 5.68 -2.95
N ASN A 70 -6.25 5.65 -3.91
CA ASN A 70 -4.82 5.45 -3.64
C ASN A 70 -4.25 6.56 -2.78
N LEU A 71 -4.68 7.81 -3.01
CA LEU A 71 -4.27 8.94 -2.18
C LEU A 71 -4.75 8.77 -0.73
N THR A 72 -5.98 8.29 -0.52
CA THR A 72 -6.52 7.99 0.82
C THR A 72 -5.76 6.85 1.47
N HIS A 73 -5.44 5.79 0.73
CA HIS A 73 -4.62 4.69 1.24
C HIS A 73 -3.25 5.19 1.68
N HIS A 74 -2.45 5.76 0.78
CA HIS A 74 -1.09 6.22 1.12
C HIS A 74 -1.11 7.36 2.16
N GLY A 75 -2.11 8.25 2.11
CA GLY A 75 -2.27 9.35 3.05
C GLY A 75 -2.55 8.91 4.49
N LEU A 76 -3.11 7.71 4.69
CA LEU A 76 -3.35 7.13 6.01
C LEU A 76 -2.25 6.15 6.43
N ILE A 77 -1.85 5.26 5.52
CA ILE A 77 -0.93 4.16 5.83
C ILE A 77 0.50 4.65 5.99
N THR A 78 0.96 5.60 5.17
CA THR A 78 2.33 6.11 5.27
C THR A 78 2.61 6.81 6.61
N PRO A 79 1.78 7.75 7.11
CA PRO A 79 2.01 8.35 8.43
C PRO A 79 1.98 7.32 9.56
N LEU A 80 1.06 6.35 9.51
CA LEU A 80 0.99 5.29 10.51
C LEU A 80 2.24 4.40 10.47
N ALA A 81 2.73 4.05 9.28
CA ALA A 81 3.96 3.29 9.12
C ALA A 81 5.17 4.05 9.67
N LEU A 82 5.32 5.33 9.32
CA LEU A 82 6.41 6.18 9.81
C LEU A 82 6.36 6.35 11.34
N LEU A 83 5.18 6.58 11.91
CA LEU A 83 5.01 6.67 13.36
C LEU A 83 5.38 5.35 14.05
N SER A 84 4.96 4.22 13.47
CA SER A 84 5.27 2.88 13.99
C SER A 84 6.77 2.56 13.92
N MET A 85 7.43 2.98 12.83
CA MET A 85 8.88 2.87 12.69
C MET A 85 9.63 3.74 13.69
N TRP A 86 9.12 4.94 13.97
CA TRP A 86 9.69 5.82 14.99
C TRP A 86 9.53 5.26 16.41
N GLN A 87 8.46 4.52 16.67
CA GLN A 87 8.23 3.87 17.95
C GLN A 87 8.99 2.54 18.10
N ASP A 88 9.42 1.91 17.00
CA ASP A 88 10.15 0.66 17.02
C ASP A 88 11.66 0.90 17.27
N PRO A 89 12.21 0.43 18.41
CA PRO A 89 13.62 0.65 18.74
C PRO A 89 14.58 -0.10 17.81
N VAL A 90 14.16 -1.22 17.20
CA VAL A 90 14.96 -2.04 16.29
C VAL A 90 15.13 -1.33 14.95
N ILE A 91 14.03 -0.83 14.39
CA ILE A 91 14.04 -0.05 13.14
C ILE A 91 14.87 1.23 13.35
N ARG A 92 14.72 1.90 14.49
CA ARG A 92 15.55 3.08 14.80
C ARG A 92 17.04 2.76 14.83
N GLN A 93 17.44 1.64 15.43
CA GLN A 93 18.85 1.21 15.45
C GLN A 93 19.35 0.87 14.05
N LEU A 94 18.53 0.21 13.23
CA LEU A 94 18.84 -0.08 11.82
C LEU A 94 19.15 1.19 11.03
N TYR A 95 18.34 2.24 11.17
CA TYR A 95 18.59 3.52 10.50
C TYR A 95 19.71 4.35 11.14
N ALA A 96 19.90 4.26 12.47
CA ALA A 96 20.97 4.98 13.16
C ALA A 96 22.37 4.51 12.75
N CYS A 97 22.53 3.23 12.40
CA CYS A 97 23.80 2.67 11.94
C CYS A 97 23.90 2.48 10.41
N PHE A 98 22.97 3.05 9.63
CA PHE A 98 22.91 2.90 8.17
C PHE A 98 22.95 1.43 7.69
N GLY A 99 22.27 0.53 8.39
CA GLY A 99 22.16 -0.87 7.96
C GLY A 99 23.37 -1.75 8.30
N CYS A 100 24.03 -1.49 9.43
CA CYS A 100 25.07 -2.36 9.98
C CYS A 100 24.61 -3.81 10.18
N ASN A 101 25.53 -4.78 10.08
CA ASN A 101 25.25 -6.21 10.19
C ASN A 101 24.61 -6.58 11.54
N GLU A 102 24.98 -5.86 12.59
CA GLU A 102 24.46 -6.00 13.94
C GLU A 102 22.96 -5.64 13.99
N ALA A 103 22.53 -4.61 13.24
CA ALA A 103 21.13 -4.22 13.18
C ALA A 103 20.27 -5.18 12.34
N ALA A 104 20.83 -5.80 11.30
CA ALA A 104 20.16 -6.89 10.59
C ALA A 104 19.97 -8.12 11.50
N ALA A 105 20.96 -8.43 12.35
CA ALA A 105 20.83 -9.48 13.36
C ALA A 105 19.77 -9.13 14.42
N LEU A 106 19.62 -7.85 14.78
CA LEU A 106 18.59 -7.37 15.69
C LEU A 106 17.18 -7.52 15.11
N MET A 107 16.96 -7.32 13.81
CA MET A 107 15.66 -7.57 13.19
C MET A 107 15.18 -9.02 13.37
N ASN A 108 16.11 -9.98 13.34
CA ASN A 108 15.81 -11.41 13.48
C ASN A 108 15.67 -11.88 14.94
N ARG A 109 16.21 -11.13 15.90
CA ARG A 109 16.31 -11.53 17.32
C ARG A 109 15.44 -10.71 18.26
N ALA A 110 14.94 -9.55 17.82
CA ALA A 110 14.16 -8.66 18.66
C ALA A 110 12.75 -9.18 18.92
N ALA A 111 12.28 -9.02 20.16
CA ALA A 111 10.93 -9.34 20.57
C ALA A 111 9.88 -8.53 19.79
N ALA A 112 8.65 -9.07 19.78
CA ALA A 112 7.40 -8.59 19.17
C ALA A 112 7.48 -7.33 18.29
N ALA A 113 7.13 -7.47 17.01
CA ALA A 113 6.96 -6.33 16.12
C ALA A 113 5.86 -5.38 16.61
N PRO A 114 5.87 -4.09 16.19
CA PRO A 114 4.86 -3.13 16.57
C PRO A 114 3.48 -3.64 16.14
N LEU A 115 2.48 -3.50 17.02
CA LEU A 115 1.10 -3.93 16.74
C LEU A 115 0.58 -3.36 15.41
N ALA A 116 0.96 -2.11 15.11
CA ALA A 116 0.61 -1.45 13.86
C ALA A 116 1.12 -2.19 12.62
N ALA A 117 2.29 -2.83 12.65
CA ALA A 117 2.79 -3.63 11.51
C ALA A 117 1.84 -4.78 11.15
N ARG A 118 1.31 -5.44 12.19
CA ARG A 118 0.37 -6.55 12.05
C ARG A 118 -1.02 -6.10 11.63
N ALA A 119 -1.43 -4.89 12.03
CA ALA A 119 -2.70 -4.29 11.63
C ALA A 119 -2.67 -3.75 10.18
N LEU A 120 -1.56 -3.14 9.75
CA LEU A 120 -1.44 -2.53 8.42
C LEU A 120 -1.30 -3.57 7.29
N THR A 121 -0.79 -4.77 7.60
CA THR A 121 -0.66 -5.87 6.64
C THR A 121 -1.99 -6.26 5.98
N PRO A 122 -3.05 -6.65 6.72
CA PRO A 122 -4.35 -6.98 6.12
C PRO A 122 -5.02 -5.78 5.45
N VAL A 123 -4.82 -4.55 5.97
CA VAL A 123 -5.33 -3.33 5.32
C VAL A 123 -4.74 -3.17 3.92
N THR A 124 -3.42 -3.34 3.80
CA THR A 124 -2.71 -3.16 2.53
C THR A 124 -2.99 -4.30 1.56
N ILE A 125 -3.09 -5.55 2.03
CA ILE A 125 -3.54 -6.67 1.20
C ILE A 125 -4.97 -6.43 0.68
N GLY A 126 -5.84 -5.87 1.52
CA GLY A 126 -7.19 -5.49 1.10
C GLY A 126 -7.17 -4.42 0.01
N TYR A 127 -6.35 -3.40 0.17
CA TYR A 127 -6.10 -2.39 -0.87
C TYR A 127 -5.58 -3.01 -2.17
N PHE A 128 -4.56 -3.86 -2.12
CA PHE A 128 -4.02 -4.53 -3.31
C PHE A 128 -5.07 -5.40 -4.01
N THR A 129 -5.88 -6.11 -3.23
CA THR A 129 -6.98 -6.91 -3.77
C THR A 129 -7.99 -6.02 -4.49
N ALA A 130 -8.39 -4.89 -3.91
CA ALA A 130 -9.30 -3.95 -4.54
C ALA A 130 -8.71 -3.34 -5.83
N ASP A 131 -7.43 -2.95 -5.82
CA ASP A 131 -6.77 -2.39 -7.01
C ASP A 131 -6.71 -3.38 -8.17
N LEU A 132 -6.47 -4.67 -7.87
CA LEU A 132 -6.50 -5.76 -8.86
C LEU A 132 -7.93 -6.06 -9.37
N LEU A 133 -8.94 -6.02 -8.51
CA LEU A 133 -10.34 -6.17 -8.93
C LEU A 133 -10.77 -5.03 -9.87
N LEU A 134 -10.22 -3.83 -9.64
CA LEU A 134 -10.49 -2.63 -10.41
C LEU A 134 -9.47 -2.38 -11.53
N LEU A 135 -8.65 -3.38 -11.88
CA LEU A 135 -7.60 -3.27 -12.91
C LEU A 135 -8.11 -2.81 -14.27
N SER A 136 -9.38 -3.06 -14.59
CA SER A 136 -10.05 -2.64 -15.81
C SER A 136 -10.36 -1.13 -15.86
N GLN A 137 -10.33 -0.46 -14.71
CA GLN A 137 -10.61 0.98 -14.57
C GLN A 137 -9.37 1.85 -14.75
N TRP A 138 -8.17 1.28 -14.67
CA TRP A 138 -6.92 1.94 -14.99
C TRP A 138 -6.82 2.24 -16.48
N GLN A 139 -6.89 3.52 -16.86
CA GLN A 139 -6.54 3.97 -18.20
C GLN A 139 -5.02 4.20 -18.27
N LEU A 140 -4.31 3.15 -18.70
CA LEU A 140 -2.88 3.18 -18.95
C LEU A 140 -2.64 3.71 -20.37
N THR A 141 -1.79 4.72 -20.55
CA THR A 141 -1.36 5.22 -21.88
C THR A 141 -0.59 4.16 -22.66
N GLN A 142 -0.26 4.36 -23.95
CA GLN A 142 0.28 3.32 -24.85
C GLN A 142 1.53 2.53 -24.37
N SER A 143 2.19 2.91 -23.26
CA SER A 143 3.11 2.09 -22.44
C SER A 143 2.42 0.97 -21.61
N SER A 144 1.11 0.73 -21.82
CA SER A 144 0.19 0.11 -20.88
C SER A 144 0.47 -1.33 -20.47
N LYS A 145 1.07 -2.15 -21.33
CA LYS A 145 1.24 -3.58 -21.02
C LYS A 145 2.27 -3.80 -19.92
N VAL A 146 3.44 -3.18 -20.04
CA VAL A 146 4.53 -3.35 -19.06
C VAL A 146 4.10 -2.81 -17.70
N GLU A 147 3.50 -1.63 -17.65
CA GLU A 147 2.98 -1.04 -16.40
C GLU A 147 1.91 -1.93 -15.75
N ARG A 148 1.00 -2.50 -16.55
CA ARG A 148 -0.03 -3.43 -16.05
C ARG A 148 0.56 -4.71 -15.48
N TYR A 149 1.56 -5.28 -16.16
CA TYR A 149 2.28 -6.46 -15.68
C TYR A 149 3.05 -6.15 -14.40
N LEU A 150 3.73 -5.00 -14.33
CA LEU A 150 4.45 -4.58 -13.13
C LEU A 150 3.50 -4.38 -11.95
N MET A 151 2.36 -3.72 -12.16
CA MET A 151 1.33 -3.59 -11.12
C MET A 151 0.86 -4.97 -10.65
N LEU A 152 0.46 -5.84 -11.57
CA LEU A 152 -0.02 -7.18 -11.26
C LEU A 152 1.01 -8.00 -10.46
N VAL A 153 2.24 -8.07 -10.96
CA VAL A 153 3.32 -8.85 -10.33
C VAL A 153 3.68 -8.26 -8.98
N HIS A 154 3.81 -6.94 -8.86
CA HIS A 154 4.10 -6.26 -7.59
C HIS A 154 3.03 -6.54 -6.52
N HIS A 155 1.75 -6.46 -6.91
CA HIS A 155 0.64 -6.69 -5.99
C HIS A 155 0.53 -8.17 -5.60
N ILE A 156 0.61 -9.10 -6.56
CA ILE A 156 0.58 -10.55 -6.27
C ILE A 156 1.77 -10.97 -5.41
N ALA A 157 2.99 -10.51 -5.73
CA ALA A 157 4.18 -10.83 -4.95
C ALA A 157 4.05 -10.31 -3.51
N SER A 158 3.56 -9.08 -3.34
CA SER A 158 3.34 -8.51 -2.01
C SER A 158 2.27 -9.30 -1.24
N MET A 159 1.14 -9.62 -1.86
CA MET A 159 0.09 -10.44 -1.24
C MET A 159 0.55 -11.86 -0.92
N ALA A 160 1.48 -12.43 -1.68
CA ALA A 160 2.04 -13.75 -1.41
C ALA A 160 3.02 -13.74 -0.21
N VAL A 161 3.83 -12.69 -0.08
CA VAL A 161 4.92 -12.62 0.91
C VAL A 161 4.46 -12.01 2.24
N TRP A 162 3.58 -11.01 2.21
CA TRP A 162 3.21 -10.23 3.39
C TRP A 162 2.42 -10.99 4.46
N PRO A 163 1.65 -12.07 4.18
CA PRO A 163 1.08 -12.91 5.23
C PRO A 163 2.13 -13.44 6.22
N ALA A 164 3.38 -13.59 5.80
CA ALA A 164 4.49 -13.96 6.68
C ALA A 164 4.72 -12.94 7.82
N ALA A 165 4.27 -11.69 7.68
CA ALA A 165 4.29 -10.69 8.75
C ALA A 165 3.46 -11.08 9.99
N VAL A 166 2.51 -12.01 9.85
CA VAL A 166 1.71 -12.51 10.98
C VAL A 166 2.55 -13.37 11.92
N TYR A 167 3.52 -14.13 11.39
CA TYR A 167 4.32 -15.07 12.17
C TYR A 167 5.78 -14.64 12.35
N PHE A 168 6.29 -13.75 11.50
CA PHE A 168 7.67 -13.30 11.55
C PHE A 168 7.74 -11.80 11.78
N ASP A 169 8.21 -11.42 12.98
CA ASP A 169 8.36 -10.03 13.38
C ASP A 169 9.32 -9.25 12.46
N TRP A 170 10.35 -9.91 11.91
CA TRP A 170 11.25 -9.28 10.94
C TRP A 170 10.52 -8.96 9.62
N VAL A 171 9.58 -9.81 9.19
CA VAL A 171 8.75 -9.53 8.00
C VAL A 171 7.80 -8.38 8.30
N ALA A 172 7.20 -8.33 9.49
CA ALA A 172 6.33 -7.22 9.89
C ALA A 172 7.07 -5.88 9.87
N ARG A 173 8.32 -5.84 10.38
CA ARG A 173 9.18 -4.65 10.30
C ARG A 173 9.57 -4.30 8.86
N TYR A 174 9.87 -5.30 8.04
CA TYR A 174 10.13 -5.10 6.61
C TYR A 174 8.90 -4.50 5.89
N VAL A 175 7.70 -4.97 6.19
CA VAL A 175 6.44 -4.41 5.65
C VAL A 175 6.30 -2.94 6.05
N LEU A 176 6.56 -2.56 7.30
CA LEU A 176 6.54 -1.15 7.72
C LEU A 176 7.53 -0.29 6.93
N ILE A 177 8.74 -0.80 6.72
CA ILE A 177 9.76 -0.11 5.90
C ILE A 177 9.24 0.08 4.48
N MET A 178 8.70 -0.96 3.85
CA MET A 178 8.12 -0.87 2.50
C MET A 178 6.96 0.14 2.43
N LEU A 179 6.04 0.11 3.39
CA LEU A 179 4.93 1.06 3.49
C LEU A 179 5.39 2.51 3.68
N SER A 180 6.54 2.74 4.33
CA SER A 180 7.11 4.08 4.45
C SER A 180 7.63 4.64 3.12
N TYR A 181 8.13 3.77 2.23
CA TYR A 181 8.56 4.16 0.89
C TYR A 181 7.39 4.52 -0.03
N GLU A 182 6.17 4.11 0.31
CA GLU A 182 4.96 4.57 -0.38
C GLU A 182 4.67 6.07 -0.21
N SER A 183 5.40 6.77 0.68
CA SER A 183 5.42 8.24 0.71
C SER A 183 5.69 8.87 -0.66
N THR A 184 6.54 8.23 -1.48
CA THR A 184 6.78 8.66 -2.85
C THR A 184 5.54 8.48 -3.74
N SER A 185 4.74 7.43 -3.51
CA SER A 185 3.50 7.16 -4.25
C SER A 185 2.43 8.22 -3.97
N LEU A 186 2.38 8.78 -2.75
CA LEU A 186 1.53 9.93 -2.43
C LEU A 186 1.93 11.15 -3.26
N LEU A 187 3.22 11.49 -3.31
CA LEU A 187 3.72 12.61 -4.10
C LEU A 187 3.47 12.39 -5.59
N LEU A 188 3.76 11.20 -6.12
CA LEU A 188 3.51 10.84 -7.52
C LEU A 188 2.02 10.91 -7.87
N THR A 189 1.14 10.51 -6.96
CA THR A 189 -0.32 10.59 -7.16
C THR A 189 -0.79 12.04 -7.18
N LEU A 190 -0.30 12.87 -6.26
CA LEU A 190 -0.60 14.31 -6.25
C LEU A 190 -0.08 15.01 -7.52
N LEU A 191 1.16 14.72 -7.93
CA LEU A 191 1.75 15.25 -9.17
C LEU A 191 0.94 14.82 -10.39
N TRP A 192 0.49 13.56 -10.44
CA TRP A 192 -0.40 13.08 -11.49
C TRP A 192 -1.73 13.85 -11.49
N ILE A 193 -2.37 14.04 -10.34
CA ILE A 193 -3.63 14.79 -10.20
C ILE A 193 -3.45 16.24 -10.69
N ILE A 194 -2.38 16.92 -10.26
CA ILE A 194 -2.07 18.31 -10.64
C ILE A 194 -1.83 18.40 -12.15
N SER A 195 -1.04 17.48 -12.70
CA SER A 195 -0.73 17.42 -14.13
C SER A 195 -1.98 17.13 -14.96
N ALA A 196 -2.75 16.12 -14.56
CA ALA A 196 -3.98 15.71 -15.23
C ALA A 196 -5.07 16.78 -15.10
N ALA A 197 -5.12 17.56 -14.01
CA ALA A 197 -6.00 18.72 -13.85
C ALA A 197 -5.56 19.95 -14.68
N GLY A 198 -4.45 19.86 -15.42
CA GLY A 198 -4.00 20.88 -16.37
C GLY A 198 -3.28 22.09 -15.77
N TYR A 199 -2.78 22.00 -14.54
CA TYR A 199 -2.06 23.11 -13.91
C TYR A 199 -0.70 23.40 -14.58
N LYS A 200 -0.06 22.41 -15.22
CA LYS A 200 1.18 22.63 -16.00
C LYS A 200 0.99 23.54 -17.21
N GLN A 201 -0.20 23.53 -17.82
CA GLN A 201 -0.48 24.27 -19.06
C GLN A 201 -0.81 25.75 -18.79
N ARG A 202 -1.34 26.08 -17.61
CA ARG A 202 -1.61 27.47 -17.22
C ARG A 202 -0.36 28.24 -16.83
N LEU A 203 0.65 27.61 -16.23
CA LEU A 203 1.90 28.28 -15.83
C LEU A 203 2.71 28.74 -17.05
N LEU A 204 2.86 27.89 -18.08
CA LEU A 204 3.59 28.24 -19.30
C LEU A 204 2.87 29.30 -20.16
N CYS A 205 1.53 29.28 -20.25
CA CYS A 205 0.80 30.33 -20.94
C CYS A 205 0.77 31.68 -20.18
N ARG A 206 0.99 31.69 -18.86
CA ARG A 206 1.02 32.94 -18.08
C ARG A 206 2.36 33.65 -18.14
N GLU A 207 3.44 32.92 -18.43
CA GLU A 207 4.79 33.45 -18.53
C GLU A 207 5.19 33.88 -19.95
N GLY A 208 4.29 33.78 -20.94
CA GLY A 208 4.53 34.32 -22.27
C GLY A 208 5.75 33.73 -22.99
N LEU A 209 6.12 32.48 -22.67
CA LEU A 209 7.22 31.75 -23.30
C LEU A 209 6.67 30.77 -24.36
N ALA A 210 5.98 31.29 -25.36
CA ALA A 210 5.60 30.58 -26.58
C ALA A 210 6.08 31.35 -27.81
#